data_AF-A0A011PXV6-F1
#
_entry.id   AF-A0A011PXV6-F1
#
_cell.length_a   1.000
_cell.length_b   1.000
_cell.length_c   1.000
_cell.angle_alpha   90.00
_cell.angle_beta   90.00
_cell.angle_gamma   90.00
#
_symmetry.space_group_name_H-M   'P 1'
#
loop_
_entity.id
_entity.type
_entity.pdbx_description
1 polymer ?
#
loop_
_entity_poly.entity_id
_entity_poly.type
_entity_poly.pdbx_seq_one_letter_code
_entity_poly.pdbx_strand_id
1 'polypeptide(L)'
;MATSRWKNVDGAFAAAPDEAAFWTGRTFDDFLFRPQKTDSQTRRNISVSSLLTANVPLDLPIVSSNMDSVTGADMARAMAMHGGIGVVHRGMSIARQAAEVGVVKRSQSAVIARPLSLPAGTTIRQARRFARQNGITGILIETASGSNLLAGLLSNRDTPVYGTDEDRPVDDFMTPLSRLVTGAPDIPTDEAERLMFEHRPNG
;
A
#
# COMPACT_ATOMS: atom_id res chain seq x y z
N MET A 1 22.59 -18.44 -42.64
CA MET A 1 23.71 -19.28 -42.13
C MET A 1 24.87 -18.36 -41.79
N ALA A 2 24.94 -17.87 -40.55
CA ALA A 2 26.02 -17.01 -40.09
C ALA A 2 27.12 -17.89 -39.47
N THR A 3 28.26 -17.98 -40.15
CA THR A 3 29.45 -18.70 -39.67
C THR A 3 30.16 -17.88 -38.59
N SER A 4 30.20 -18.42 -37.38
CA SER A 4 30.91 -17.85 -36.23
C SER A 4 32.42 -17.88 -36.48
N ARG A 5 33.05 -16.70 -36.45
CA ARG A 5 34.49 -16.53 -36.69
C ARG A 5 35.18 -16.21 -35.36
N TRP A 6 35.56 -17.25 -34.62
CA TRP A 6 36.48 -17.14 -33.49
C TRP A 6 37.78 -17.85 -33.86
N LYS A 7 38.87 -17.09 -33.99
CA LYS A 7 40.23 -17.61 -34.15
C LYS A 7 40.96 -17.43 -32.82
N ASN A 8 41.61 -18.49 -32.33
CA ASN A 8 42.59 -18.38 -31.25
C ASN A 8 43.94 -17.91 -31.80
N VAL A 9 44.80 -17.40 -30.90
CA VAL A 9 46.07 -16.71 -31.20
C VAL A 9 47.10 -17.53 -31.98
N ASP A 10 46.94 -18.85 -32.10
CA ASP A 10 47.87 -19.74 -32.80
C ASP A 10 47.32 -20.33 -34.12
N GLY A 11 46.21 -19.81 -34.64
CA GLY A 11 45.74 -20.11 -36.01
C GLY A 11 45.17 -21.52 -36.25
N ALA A 12 45.14 -22.40 -35.25
CA ALA A 12 44.43 -23.68 -35.33
C ALA A 12 42.93 -23.51 -35.06
N PHE A 13 42.07 -24.15 -35.87
CA PHE A 13 40.66 -24.30 -35.56
C PHE A 13 40.53 -25.22 -34.34
N ALA A 14 40.00 -24.70 -33.23
CA ALA A 14 39.69 -25.51 -32.06
C ALA A 14 38.72 -26.63 -32.47
N ALA A 15 38.92 -27.84 -31.94
CA ALA A 15 37.96 -28.93 -32.08
C ALA A 15 36.56 -28.43 -31.70
N ALA A 16 35.53 -28.87 -32.44
CA ALA A 16 34.15 -28.54 -32.10
C ALA A 16 33.90 -28.88 -30.62
N PRO A 17 33.42 -27.94 -29.79
CA PRO A 17 33.22 -28.23 -28.38
C PRO A 17 32.20 -29.36 -28.24
N ASP A 18 32.48 -30.30 -27.34
CA ASP A 18 31.52 -31.34 -26.93
C ASP A 18 30.16 -30.69 -26.63
N GLU A 19 29.11 -31.06 -27.36
CA GLU A 19 27.77 -30.46 -27.22
C GLU A 19 27.19 -30.61 -25.80
N ALA A 20 27.67 -31.60 -25.03
CA ALA A 20 27.30 -31.77 -23.62
C ALA A 20 27.98 -30.74 -22.68
N ALA A 21 29.02 -30.06 -23.14
CA ALA A 21 29.81 -29.09 -22.36
C ALA A 21 29.37 -27.63 -22.54
N PHE A 22 28.31 -27.34 -23.32
CA PHE A 22 27.95 -25.97 -23.68
C PHE A 22 27.24 -25.17 -22.58
N TRP A 23 26.63 -25.83 -21.58
CA TRP A 23 25.89 -25.15 -20.51
C TRP A 23 26.31 -25.65 -19.14
N THR A 24 27.27 -24.97 -18.52
CA THR A 24 27.56 -25.17 -17.09
C THR A 24 26.62 -24.28 -16.27
N GLY A 25 25.64 -24.88 -15.60
CA GLY A 25 24.82 -24.19 -14.60
C GLY A 25 25.63 -23.90 -13.33
N ARG A 26 25.41 -22.73 -12.74
CA ARG A 26 26.00 -22.33 -11.46
C ARG A 26 24.93 -21.70 -10.57
N THR A 27 25.01 -21.91 -9.26
CA THR A 27 24.08 -21.37 -8.25
C THR A 27 24.76 -20.36 -7.34
N PHE A 28 24.04 -19.80 -6.37
CA PHE A 28 24.54 -18.77 -5.46
C PHE A 28 25.77 -19.22 -4.66
N ASP A 29 25.83 -20.50 -4.26
CA ASP A 29 26.93 -21.04 -3.45
C ASP A 29 28.23 -21.31 -4.25
N ASP A 30 28.18 -21.22 -5.59
CA ASP A 30 29.36 -21.44 -6.44
C ASP A 30 30.27 -20.21 -6.54
N PHE A 31 29.85 -19.05 -6.02
CA PHE A 31 30.57 -17.79 -6.17
C PHE A 31 30.68 -17.01 -4.86
N LEU A 32 31.70 -16.16 -4.80
CA LEU A 32 31.86 -15.17 -3.74
C LEU A 32 32.25 -13.82 -4.36
N PHE A 33 31.76 -12.73 -3.78
CA PHE A 33 32.19 -11.40 -4.18
C PHE A 33 33.59 -11.11 -3.66
N ARG A 34 34.53 -10.77 -4.55
CA ARG A 34 35.85 -10.27 -4.16
C ARG A 34 35.72 -8.81 -3.72
N PRO A 35 36.01 -8.44 -2.46
CA PRO A 35 35.90 -7.06 -1.99
C PRO A 35 36.72 -6.10 -2.84
N GLN A 36 36.16 -4.94 -3.15
CA GLN A 36 36.81 -3.84 -3.87
C GLN A 36 36.81 -2.58 -3.01
N LYS A 37 37.72 -1.64 -3.32
CA LYS A 37 37.75 -0.33 -2.65
C LYS A 37 36.47 0.45 -3.01
N THR A 38 35.85 1.08 -2.02
CA THR A 38 34.72 2.00 -2.18
C THR A 38 35.06 3.36 -1.58
N ASP A 39 34.56 4.43 -2.18
CA ASP A 39 34.69 5.80 -1.65
C ASP A 39 33.59 6.11 -0.62
N SER A 40 32.61 5.22 -0.45
CA SER A 40 31.56 5.38 0.55
C SER A 40 32.11 5.16 1.96
N GLN A 41 32.02 6.20 2.79
CA GLN A 41 32.47 6.15 4.19
C GLN A 41 31.47 5.42 5.10
N THR A 42 30.20 5.30 4.67
CA THR A 42 29.15 4.67 5.47
C THR A 42 28.16 3.89 4.61
N ARG A 43 27.72 2.74 5.12
CA ARG A 43 26.71 1.90 4.45
C ARG A 43 25.35 2.59 4.34
N ARG A 44 25.07 3.57 5.19
CA ARG A 44 23.79 4.31 5.20
C ARG A 44 23.55 5.12 3.92
N ASN A 45 24.61 5.47 3.20
CA ASN A 45 24.52 6.30 1.99
C ASN A 45 24.44 5.45 0.71
N ILE A 46 24.41 4.12 0.82
CA ILE A 46 24.28 3.23 -0.32
C ILE A 46 22.79 3.09 -0.64
N SER A 47 22.38 3.58 -1.81
CA SER A 47 21.01 3.36 -2.28
C SER A 47 20.82 1.91 -2.67
N VAL A 48 19.73 1.31 -2.18
CA VAL A 48 19.25 -0.02 -2.58
C VAL A 48 18.00 0.08 -3.47
N SER A 49 17.63 1.28 -3.91
CA SER A 49 16.50 1.51 -4.80
C SER A 49 16.65 0.74 -6.11
N SER A 50 15.56 0.17 -6.61
CA SER A 50 15.55 -0.60 -7.85
C SER A 50 14.24 -0.41 -8.63
N LEU A 51 14.19 -0.93 -9.85
CA LEU A 51 12.98 -0.94 -10.67
C LEU A 51 12.48 -2.38 -10.79
N LEU A 52 11.25 -2.64 -10.35
CA LEU A 52 10.59 -3.93 -10.59
C LEU A 52 10.14 -4.04 -12.05
N THR A 53 9.59 -2.94 -12.57
CA THR A 53 9.23 -2.77 -13.98
C THR A 53 9.66 -1.39 -14.43
N ALA A 54 9.55 -1.08 -15.73
CA ALA A 54 9.89 0.24 -16.27
C ALA A 54 9.21 1.41 -15.52
N ASN A 55 8.02 1.18 -14.94
CA ASN A 55 7.22 2.22 -14.29
C ASN A 55 6.96 1.96 -12.79
N VAL A 56 7.62 0.97 -12.18
CA VAL A 56 7.40 0.62 -10.78
C VAL A 56 8.75 0.66 -10.04
N PRO A 57 9.11 1.80 -9.43
CA PRO A 57 10.26 1.88 -8.55
C PRO A 57 9.98 1.23 -7.19
N LEU A 58 11.03 0.70 -6.59
CA LEU A 58 11.06 0.18 -5.22
C LEU A 58 12.23 0.82 -4.46
N ASP A 59 12.00 1.24 -3.23
CA ASP A 59 13.06 1.72 -2.34
C ASP A 59 13.91 0.55 -1.81
N LEU A 60 13.33 -0.66 -1.77
CA LEU A 60 13.97 -1.90 -1.35
C LEU A 60 13.70 -3.01 -2.40
N PRO A 61 14.73 -3.72 -2.91
CA PRO A 61 14.59 -4.68 -4.01
C PRO A 61 14.07 -6.04 -3.50
N ILE A 62 13.04 -6.03 -2.65
CA ILE A 62 12.44 -7.23 -2.05
C ILE A 62 10.97 -7.31 -2.44
N VAL A 63 10.60 -8.47 -2.99
CA VAL A 63 9.24 -8.80 -3.42
C VAL A 63 8.78 -10.04 -2.66
N SER A 64 7.60 -9.99 -2.04
CA SER A 64 7.05 -11.17 -1.38
C SER A 64 6.42 -12.12 -2.40
N SER A 65 6.60 -13.43 -2.19
CA SER A 65 6.09 -14.49 -3.07
C SER A 65 4.57 -14.49 -3.13
N ASN A 66 3.98 -14.81 -4.29
CA ASN A 66 2.54 -14.85 -4.53
C ASN A 66 1.86 -16.14 -4.03
N MET A 67 2.25 -16.61 -2.86
CA MET A 67 1.78 -17.85 -2.23
C MET A 67 0.78 -17.56 -1.11
N ASP A 68 -0.18 -18.46 -0.92
CA ASP A 68 -1.22 -18.38 0.12
C ASP A 68 -0.67 -18.37 1.54
N SER A 69 0.39 -19.13 1.77
CA SER A 69 1.15 -19.16 3.03
C SER A 69 2.03 -17.94 3.26
N VAL A 70 2.17 -17.05 2.28
CA VAL A 70 3.13 -15.93 2.33
C VAL A 70 2.43 -14.58 2.25
N THR A 71 1.62 -14.33 1.22
CA THR A 71 1.16 -12.97 0.90
C THR A 71 -0.35 -12.83 0.79
N GLY A 72 -0.99 -12.42 1.89
CA GLY A 72 -2.31 -11.76 1.93
C GLY A 72 -2.19 -10.23 2.08
N ALA A 73 -3.27 -9.53 2.43
CA ALA A 73 -3.27 -8.07 2.60
C ALA A 73 -2.25 -7.58 3.64
N ASP A 74 -2.12 -8.26 4.77
CA ASP A 74 -1.23 -7.80 5.85
C ASP A 74 0.25 -7.82 5.44
N MET A 75 0.70 -8.90 4.79
CA MET A 75 2.06 -8.99 4.27
C MET A 75 2.28 -7.97 3.14
N ALA A 76 1.34 -7.84 2.20
CA ALA A 76 1.46 -6.88 1.11
C ALA A 76 1.54 -5.43 1.62
N ARG A 77 0.78 -5.11 2.67
CA ARG A 77 0.85 -3.83 3.37
C ARG A 77 2.21 -3.63 4.05
N ALA A 78 2.70 -4.63 4.77
CA ALA A 78 4.02 -4.56 5.44
C ALA A 78 5.15 -4.33 4.42
N MET A 79 5.15 -5.08 3.32
CA MET A 79 6.12 -4.92 2.23
C MET A 79 6.12 -3.49 1.68
N ALA A 80 4.94 -2.94 1.37
CA ALA A 80 4.80 -1.58 0.87
C ALA A 80 5.30 -0.53 1.87
N MET A 81 5.00 -0.68 3.17
CA MET A 81 5.47 0.25 4.20
C MET A 81 6.99 0.25 4.39
N HIS A 82 7.66 -0.87 4.06
CA HIS A 82 9.12 -1.00 4.14
C HIS A 82 9.83 -0.71 2.81
N GLY A 83 9.13 -0.19 1.81
CA GLY A 83 9.70 0.19 0.51
C GLY A 83 9.83 -0.95 -0.50
N GLY A 84 9.32 -2.15 -0.16
CA GLY A 84 9.20 -3.28 -1.08
C GLY A 84 7.78 -3.40 -1.66
N ILE A 85 7.44 -4.56 -2.19
CA ILE A 85 6.11 -4.83 -2.75
C ILE A 85 5.68 -6.27 -2.48
N GLY A 86 4.39 -6.46 -2.22
CA GLY A 86 3.81 -7.80 -2.07
C GLY A 86 2.82 -8.15 -3.16
N VAL A 87 2.88 -9.39 -3.64
CA VAL A 87 1.97 -9.92 -4.66
C VAL A 87 0.93 -10.82 -3.99
N VAL A 88 -0.33 -10.37 -3.93
CA VAL A 88 -1.41 -11.15 -3.30
C VAL A 88 -1.66 -12.44 -4.09
N HIS A 89 -1.67 -13.57 -3.39
CA HIS A 89 -1.82 -14.88 -4.00
C HIS A 89 -3.18 -15.08 -4.71
N ARG A 90 -3.25 -16.05 -5.62
CA ARG A 90 -4.44 -16.36 -6.44
C ARG A 90 -5.32 -17.50 -5.88
N GLY A 91 -5.02 -17.99 -4.68
CA GLY A 91 -5.69 -19.14 -4.05
C GLY A 91 -7.07 -18.83 -3.48
N MET A 92 -7.75 -17.79 -4.00
CA MET A 92 -9.02 -17.29 -3.50
C MET A 92 -9.92 -16.84 -4.66
N SER A 93 -11.19 -16.55 -4.38
CA SER A 93 -12.09 -16.00 -5.40
C SER A 93 -11.62 -14.61 -5.87
N ILE A 94 -11.98 -14.25 -7.11
CA ILE A 94 -11.66 -12.93 -7.69
C ILE A 94 -12.15 -11.80 -6.77
N ALA A 95 -13.37 -11.93 -6.24
CA ALA A 95 -13.96 -10.95 -5.33
C ALA A 95 -13.15 -10.80 -4.04
N ARG A 96 -12.66 -11.90 -3.47
CA ARG A 96 -11.84 -11.87 -2.26
C ARG A 96 -10.47 -11.26 -2.54
N GLN A 97 -9.83 -11.62 -3.65
CA GLN A 97 -8.53 -11.05 -4.04
C GLN A 97 -8.62 -9.54 -4.23
N ALA A 98 -9.69 -9.07 -4.91
CA ALA A 98 -9.96 -7.65 -5.08
C ALA A 98 -10.18 -6.93 -3.74
N ALA A 99 -10.85 -7.58 -2.77
CA ALA A 99 -11.02 -7.03 -1.43
C ALA A 99 -9.69 -6.87 -0.68
N GLU A 100 -8.80 -7.87 -0.73
CA GLU A 100 -7.45 -7.81 -0.14
C GLU A 100 -6.63 -6.67 -0.75
N VAL A 101 -6.61 -6.55 -2.08
CA VAL A 101 -5.96 -5.42 -2.78
C VAL A 101 -6.57 -4.09 -2.36
N GLY A 102 -7.90 -4.02 -2.23
CA GLY A 102 -8.60 -2.84 -1.77
C GLY A 102 -8.19 -2.40 -0.36
N VAL A 103 -7.94 -3.35 0.55
CA VAL A 103 -7.41 -3.05 1.90
C VAL A 103 -6.01 -2.43 1.80
N VAL A 104 -5.11 -3.03 1.02
CA VAL A 104 -3.72 -2.54 0.85
C VAL A 104 -3.69 -1.15 0.22
N LYS A 105 -4.51 -0.88 -0.80
CA LYS A 105 -4.55 0.45 -1.43
C LYS A 105 -5.14 1.52 -0.52
N ARG A 106 -6.04 1.16 0.40
CA ARG A 106 -6.57 2.08 1.40
C ARG A 106 -5.61 2.33 2.56
N SER A 107 -4.73 1.38 2.89
CA SER A 107 -3.71 1.61 3.89
C SER A 107 -2.71 2.67 3.40
N GLN A 108 -2.69 3.82 4.09
CA GLN A 108 -1.81 4.99 3.82
C GLN A 108 -2.10 5.81 2.56
N SER A 109 -3.30 5.76 1.99
CA SER A 109 -3.69 6.84 1.08
C SER A 109 -3.87 8.13 1.87
N ALA A 110 -3.00 9.13 1.64
CA ALA A 110 -3.13 10.48 2.20
C ALA A 110 -4.47 11.13 1.81
N VAL A 111 -5.01 10.74 0.64
CA VAL A 111 -6.31 11.16 0.13
C VAL A 111 -7.21 9.93 -0.06
N ILE A 112 -8.36 9.91 0.62
CA ILE A 112 -9.36 8.85 0.49
C ILE A 112 -10.37 9.26 -0.59
N ALA A 113 -10.21 8.75 -1.82
CA ALA A 113 -11.05 9.15 -2.97
C ALA A 113 -12.54 8.77 -2.85
N ARG A 114 -12.86 7.73 -2.07
CA ARG A 114 -14.24 7.30 -1.78
C ARG A 114 -14.37 7.01 -0.30
N PRO A 115 -14.54 8.05 0.53
CA PRO A 115 -14.69 7.84 1.96
C PRO A 115 -15.99 7.10 2.24
N LEU A 116 -15.98 6.31 3.30
CA LEU A 116 -17.14 5.58 3.76
C LEU A 116 -18.05 6.54 4.53
N SER A 117 -19.31 6.63 4.11
CA SER A 117 -20.29 7.55 4.66
C SER A 117 -21.61 6.85 5.03
N LEU A 118 -22.38 7.50 5.90
CA LEU A 118 -23.75 7.15 6.25
C LEU A 118 -24.65 8.39 6.13
N PRO A 119 -25.94 8.24 5.81
CA PRO A 119 -26.85 9.38 5.77
C PRO A 119 -27.20 9.89 7.18
N ALA A 120 -27.53 11.17 7.27
CA ALA A 120 -28.26 11.76 8.39
C ALA A 120 -29.51 10.93 8.74
N GLY A 121 -29.86 10.88 10.02
CA GLY A 121 -30.93 10.06 10.59
C GLY A 121 -30.56 8.60 10.84
N THR A 122 -29.38 8.14 10.40
CA THR A 122 -28.87 6.79 10.73
C THR A 122 -28.73 6.64 12.24
N THR A 123 -29.04 5.47 12.80
CA THR A 123 -28.92 5.27 14.26
C THR A 123 -27.48 4.98 14.70
N ILE A 124 -27.14 5.29 15.95
CA ILE A 124 -25.83 4.95 16.55
C ILE A 124 -25.52 3.45 16.42
N ARG A 125 -26.52 2.59 16.60
CA ARG A 125 -26.37 1.13 16.41
C ARG A 125 -25.89 0.77 15.02
N GLN A 126 -26.49 1.37 13.99
CA GLN A 126 -26.12 1.14 12.60
C GLN A 126 -24.73 1.69 12.30
N ALA A 127 -24.42 2.89 12.79
CA ALA A 127 -23.10 3.50 12.67
C ALA A 127 -21.99 2.63 13.28
N ARG A 128 -22.20 2.09 14.49
CA ARG A 128 -21.25 1.15 15.12
C ARG A 128 -21.04 -0.13 14.34
N ARG A 129 -22.10 -0.69 13.76
CA ARG A 129 -21.99 -1.90 12.93
C ARG A 129 -21.18 -1.59 11.68
N PHE A 130 -21.47 -0.47 11.02
CA PHE A 130 -20.76 -0.02 9.84
C PHE A 130 -19.27 0.24 10.11
N ALA A 131 -18.95 0.93 11.22
CA ALA A 131 -17.57 1.17 11.66
C ALA A 131 -16.81 -0.14 11.88
N ARG A 132 -17.39 -1.09 12.62
CA ARG A 132 -16.77 -2.40 12.91
C ARG A 132 -16.54 -3.23 11.65
N GLN A 133 -17.51 -3.27 10.74
CA GLN A 133 -17.39 -4.04 9.49
C GLN A 133 -16.31 -3.49 8.56
N ASN A 134 -16.04 -2.18 8.62
CA ASN A 134 -15.08 -1.52 7.74
C ASN A 134 -13.74 -1.18 8.43
N GLY A 135 -13.61 -1.44 9.74
CA GLY A 135 -12.40 -1.13 10.51
C GLY A 135 -12.07 0.37 10.60
N ILE A 136 -13.09 1.24 10.64
CA ILE A 136 -12.94 2.70 10.70
C ILE A 136 -13.35 3.26 12.06
N THR A 137 -12.71 4.35 12.47
CA THR A 137 -12.95 5.03 13.76
C THR A 137 -13.68 6.37 13.62
N GLY A 138 -13.89 6.84 12.39
CA GLY A 138 -14.67 8.03 12.07
C GLY A 138 -15.52 7.78 10.83
N ILE A 139 -16.71 8.36 10.79
CA ILE A 139 -17.68 8.18 9.71
C ILE A 139 -18.11 9.55 9.23
N LEU A 140 -18.03 9.79 7.91
CA LEU A 140 -18.62 10.98 7.30
C LEU A 140 -20.14 10.82 7.26
N ILE A 141 -20.86 11.85 7.68
CA ILE A 141 -22.33 11.87 7.63
C ILE A 141 -22.75 12.72 6.44
N GLU A 142 -23.52 12.14 5.53
CA GLU A 142 -24.11 12.82 4.36
C GLU A 142 -25.47 13.42 4.70
N THR A 143 -25.88 14.50 4.02
CA THR A 143 -27.21 15.10 4.22
C THR A 143 -28.35 14.16 3.84
N ALA A 144 -28.13 13.33 2.82
CA ALA A 144 -29.01 12.24 2.42
C ALA A 144 -28.19 11.11 1.79
N SER A 145 -28.76 9.91 1.72
CA SER A 145 -28.06 8.72 1.21
C SER A 145 -27.61 8.91 -0.24
N GLY A 146 -26.30 8.92 -0.47
CA GLY A 146 -25.71 9.07 -1.80
C GLY A 146 -25.72 10.51 -2.32
N SER A 147 -26.00 11.49 -1.46
CA SER A 147 -25.97 12.91 -1.83
C SER A 147 -24.56 13.40 -2.11
N ASN A 148 -23.53 12.75 -1.54
CA ASN A 148 -22.14 13.23 -1.50
C ASN A 148 -22.00 14.66 -0.90
N LEU A 149 -23.01 15.14 -0.17
CA LEU A 149 -22.98 16.42 0.52
C LEU A 149 -22.72 16.17 2.01
N LEU A 150 -21.60 16.66 2.51
CA LEU A 150 -21.19 16.44 3.90
C LEU A 150 -22.08 17.23 4.87
N ALA A 151 -22.74 16.53 5.78
CA ALA A 151 -23.50 17.12 6.89
C ALA A 151 -22.64 17.23 8.16
N GLY A 152 -21.72 16.29 8.39
CA GLY A 152 -20.87 16.28 9.57
C GLY A 152 -19.94 15.07 9.65
N LEU A 153 -19.25 14.93 10.78
CA LEU A 153 -18.34 13.84 11.10
C LEU A 153 -18.72 13.22 12.44
N LEU A 154 -18.97 11.92 12.46
CA LEU A 154 -19.09 11.16 13.70
C LEU A 154 -17.75 10.51 14.02
N SER A 155 -17.06 10.99 15.05
CA SER A 155 -15.80 10.41 15.51
C SER A 155 -16.02 9.39 16.63
N ASN A 156 -15.00 8.56 16.90
CA ASN A 156 -15.02 7.65 18.05
C ASN A 156 -15.12 8.38 19.39
N ARG A 157 -14.69 9.65 19.49
CA ARG A 157 -14.80 10.46 20.72
C ARG A 157 -16.23 10.97 20.94
N ASP A 158 -16.95 11.24 19.85
CA ASP A 158 -18.30 11.80 19.90
C ASP A 158 -19.37 10.70 19.92
N THR A 159 -18.99 9.47 19.58
CA THR A 159 -19.90 8.31 19.67
C THR A 159 -20.22 8.01 21.15
N PRO A 160 -21.49 7.79 21.52
CA PRO A 160 -21.87 7.40 22.87
C PRO A 160 -21.15 6.16 23.39
N VAL A 161 -21.33 5.84 24.67
CA VAL A 161 -20.80 4.60 25.27
C VAL A 161 -21.60 3.39 24.77
N TYR A 162 -20.96 2.22 24.67
CA TYR A 162 -21.62 1.02 24.17
C TYR A 162 -22.89 0.67 24.95
N GLY A 163 -24.00 0.38 24.25
CA GLY A 163 -25.29 0.08 24.88
C GLY A 163 -26.12 1.29 25.32
N THR A 164 -25.62 2.53 25.20
CA THR A 164 -26.40 3.76 25.43
C THR A 164 -26.78 4.42 24.11
N ASP A 165 -27.95 5.09 24.09
CA ASP A 165 -28.41 5.93 22.98
C ASP A 165 -28.42 5.24 21.59
N GLU A 166 -28.52 3.91 21.56
CA GLU A 166 -28.33 3.08 20.35
C GLU A 166 -29.35 3.39 19.24
N ASP A 167 -30.56 3.80 19.60
CA ASP A 167 -31.65 4.13 18.68
C ASP A 167 -31.71 5.62 18.33
N ARG A 168 -30.88 6.46 18.95
CA ARG A 168 -30.80 7.88 18.60
C ARG A 168 -30.05 8.11 17.30
N PRO A 169 -30.39 9.17 16.56
CA PRO A 169 -29.74 9.47 15.30
C PRO A 169 -28.30 9.95 15.51
N VAL A 170 -27.44 9.70 14.53
CA VAL A 170 -26.05 10.18 14.49
C VAL A 170 -25.96 11.71 14.54
N ASP A 171 -27.01 12.40 14.09
CA ASP A 171 -27.15 13.85 14.05
C ASP A 171 -26.99 14.51 15.43
N ASP A 172 -27.44 13.82 16.47
CA ASP A 172 -27.38 14.29 17.86
C ASP A 172 -25.94 14.33 18.41
N PHE A 173 -25.02 13.60 17.77
CA PHE A 173 -23.68 13.34 18.30
C PHE A 173 -22.56 13.76 17.34
N MET A 174 -22.81 13.84 16.04
CA MET A 174 -21.79 14.23 15.07
C MET A 174 -21.30 15.67 15.29
N THR A 175 -20.05 15.94 14.91
CA THR A 175 -19.59 17.32 14.72
C THR A 175 -20.19 17.84 13.40
N PRO A 176 -21.05 18.88 13.43
CA PRO A 176 -21.69 19.37 12.22
C PRO A 176 -20.69 20.09 11.31
N LEU A 177 -20.98 20.15 10.01
CA LEU A 177 -20.13 20.79 9.00
C LEU A 177 -19.67 22.21 9.40
N SER A 178 -20.57 22.99 10.02
CA SER A 178 -20.28 24.37 10.47
C SER A 178 -19.16 24.47 11.52
N ARG A 179 -18.79 23.36 12.16
CA ARG A 179 -17.71 23.27 13.15
C ARG A 179 -16.52 22.45 12.65
N LEU A 180 -16.60 21.89 11.45
CA LEU A 180 -15.50 21.16 10.84
C LEU A 180 -14.56 22.13 10.15
N VAL A 181 -13.28 21.78 10.17
CA VAL A 181 -12.27 22.41 9.32
C VAL A 181 -12.23 21.64 8.02
N THR A 182 -12.47 22.32 6.90
CA THR A 182 -12.53 21.72 5.56
C THR A 182 -11.58 22.44 4.61
N GLY A 183 -10.95 21.71 3.70
CA GLY A 183 -10.13 22.26 2.61
C GLY A 183 -10.85 22.22 1.27
N ALA A 184 -10.30 22.93 0.27
CA ALA A 184 -10.76 22.84 -1.11
C ALA A 184 -10.48 21.43 -1.69
N PRO A 185 -11.25 20.96 -2.70
CA PRO A 185 -11.06 19.63 -3.28
C PRO A 185 -9.67 19.36 -3.87
N ASP A 186 -8.96 20.41 -4.28
CA ASP A 186 -7.65 20.39 -4.94
C ASP A 186 -6.52 20.90 -4.04
N ILE A 187 -6.76 20.97 -2.72
CA ILE A 187 -5.73 21.39 -1.74
C ILE A 187 -4.46 20.52 -1.87
N PRO A 188 -3.27 21.13 -2.00
CA PRO A 188 -2.00 20.41 -1.98
C PRO A 188 -1.81 19.60 -0.69
N THR A 189 -1.17 18.43 -0.78
CA THR A 189 -1.00 17.52 0.38
C THR A 189 -0.28 18.19 1.56
N ASP A 190 0.76 18.96 1.28
CA ASP A 190 1.54 19.71 2.28
C ASP A 190 0.71 20.79 2.98
N GLU A 191 -0.15 21.48 2.22
CA GLU A 191 -1.08 22.47 2.78
C GLU A 191 -2.19 21.81 3.61
N ALA A 192 -2.71 20.67 3.16
CA ALA A 192 -3.69 19.88 3.92
C ALA A 192 -3.10 19.37 5.24
N GLU A 193 -1.87 18.85 5.23
CA GLU A 193 -1.15 18.42 6.44
C GLU A 193 -0.97 19.57 7.43
N ARG A 194 -0.60 20.77 6.95
CA ARG A 194 -0.48 21.97 7.78
C ARG A 194 -1.82 22.37 8.41
N LEU A 195 -2.88 22.44 7.61
CA LEU A 195 -4.23 22.78 8.08
C LEU A 195 -4.72 21.79 9.17
N MET A 196 -4.51 20.50 8.95
CA MET A 196 -4.83 19.45 9.91
C MET A 196 -4.01 19.55 11.20
N PHE A 197 -2.72 19.89 11.10
CA PHE A 197 -1.84 20.06 12.26
C PHE A 197 -2.24 21.26 13.13
N GLU A 198 -2.52 22.40 12.51
CA GLU A 198 -2.94 23.64 13.20
C GLU A 198 -4.24 23.46 13.98
N HIS A 199 -5.16 22.66 13.43
CA HIS A 199 -6.48 22.42 14.00
C HIS A 199 -6.61 21.06 14.68
N ARG A 200 -5.48 20.41 14.99
CA ARG A 200 -5.48 19.13 15.70
C ARG A 200 -6.19 19.33 17.04
N PRO A 201 -7.13 18.44 17.41
CA PRO A 201 -7.77 18.54 18.71
C PRO A 201 -6.70 18.32 19.79
N ASN A 202 -6.36 19.37 20.53
CA ASN A 202 -5.55 19.25 21.73
C ASN A 202 -6.31 18.32 22.68
N GLY A 203 -5.71 17.16 22.97
CA GLY A 203 -6.17 16.26 24.03
C GLY A 203 -5.86 16.85 25.39
#